data_AF-A0AAU7ZJM4-F1
#
_entry.id   AF-A0AAU7ZJM4-F1
#
_cell.length_a   1.000
_cell.length_b   1.000
_cell.length_c   1.000
_cell.angle_alpha   90.00
_cell.angle_beta   90.00
_cell.angle_gamma   90.00
#
_symmetry.space_group_name_H-M   'P 1'
#
loop_
_entity.id
_entity.type
_entity.pdbx_description
1 polymer ?
#
loop_
_entity_poly.entity_id
_entity_poly.type
_entity_poly.pdbx_seq_one_letter_code
_entity_poly.pdbx_strand_id
1 'polypeptide(L)'
;MSEVDYSVGQKCPLCSGGNIEIYIDAKGGTLAADALGSSRTNVTHGKILRCQSCRFVFSEFRPADEELHTLYRQMDPTVYEKEAPGRLKTAERHLKMVGRHISGGKLVDVGCASGSFLAVAAEAGWAVTGVEPSEVLAKRAKEALRGRGEVYCSTLQEANLARASFDALTLWDVLEHVTDPVSFLGDCAGLLKPGGYLFANLPDISSIQARVLGERWPLLLAEHLNYFDRDTLKLCGEKNGLKWVAFDRRPASFTLEYILYRLSQHRIPASEFGYRMVQKNALGSMSIPIYLGETFAVWTRS
;
A
#
# COMPACT_ATOMS: atom_id res chain seq x y z
N MET A 1 -6.41 13.50 28.65
CA MET A 1 -6.06 12.10 28.32
C MET A 1 -4.55 12.03 28.33
N SER A 2 -3.97 11.25 29.23
CA SER A 2 -2.50 11.09 29.33
C SER A 2 -1.97 10.51 28.02
N GLU A 3 -1.00 11.20 27.40
CA GLU A 3 -0.22 10.65 26.29
C GLU A 3 0.45 9.36 26.80
N VAL A 4 -0.01 8.21 26.32
CA VAL A 4 0.69 6.95 26.55
C VAL A 4 1.95 7.01 25.70
N ASP A 5 3.12 7.08 26.35
CA ASP A 5 4.40 7.01 25.68
C ASP A 5 4.65 5.56 25.24
N TYR A 6 4.31 5.25 23.99
CA TYR A 6 4.53 3.93 23.39
C TYR A 6 6.02 3.66 23.05
N SER A 7 6.93 4.61 23.25
CA SER A 7 8.35 4.48 22.88
C SER A 7 9.15 3.55 23.81
N VAL A 8 8.71 3.36 25.06
CA VAL A 8 9.48 2.58 26.05
C VAL A 8 9.28 1.08 25.81
N GLY A 9 10.27 0.45 25.18
CA GLY A 9 10.35 -1.02 25.03
C GLY A 9 9.90 -1.58 23.68
N GLN A 10 9.61 -0.72 22.71
CA GLN A 10 9.20 -1.15 21.37
C GLN A 10 10.37 -1.81 20.62
N LYS A 11 10.18 -3.04 20.14
CA LYS A 11 11.17 -3.76 19.32
C LYS A 11 10.97 -3.43 17.85
N CYS A 12 12.06 -3.47 17.08
CA CYS A 12 11.99 -3.31 15.63
C CYS A 12 11.11 -4.42 15.00
N PRO A 13 10.09 -4.08 14.17
CA PRO A 13 9.25 -5.09 13.52
C PRO A 13 10.00 -6.00 12.55
N LEU A 14 11.14 -5.55 12.03
CA LEU A 14 11.91 -6.28 11.02
C LEU A 14 12.96 -7.22 11.63
N CYS A 15 13.73 -6.74 12.61
CA CYS A 15 14.87 -7.50 13.18
C CYS A 15 14.71 -7.85 14.66
N SER A 16 13.65 -7.40 15.32
CA SER A 16 13.39 -7.58 16.76
C SER A 16 14.43 -6.93 17.68
N GLY A 17 15.35 -6.12 17.14
CA GLY A 17 16.34 -5.35 17.90
C GLY A 17 15.70 -4.23 18.73
N GLY A 18 16.26 -3.95 19.91
CA GLY A 18 15.75 -2.95 20.85
C GLY A 18 16.46 -1.59 20.79
N ASN A 19 17.48 -1.41 19.95
CA ASN A 19 18.15 -0.11 19.80
C ASN A 19 17.40 0.75 18.78
N ILE A 20 16.49 1.59 19.28
CA ILE A 20 15.57 2.41 18.50
C ILE A 20 15.84 3.90 18.79
N GLU A 21 15.86 4.72 17.75
CA GLU A 21 15.94 6.18 17.88
C GLU A 21 14.72 6.85 17.25
N ILE A 22 14.47 8.10 17.63
CA ILE A 22 13.47 8.96 16.97
C ILE A 22 14.06 9.42 15.63
N TYR A 23 13.37 9.12 14.54
CA TYR A 23 13.78 9.53 13.19
C TYR A 23 13.07 10.80 12.73
N ILE A 24 11.77 10.91 13.02
CA ILE A 24 10.97 12.12 12.80
C ILE A 24 10.17 12.38 14.08
N ASP A 25 10.34 13.56 14.66
CA ASP A 25 9.70 13.98 15.91
C ASP A 25 8.47 14.85 15.63
N ALA A 26 7.45 14.23 15.03
CA ALA A 26 6.18 14.89 14.75
C ALA A 26 5.15 14.64 15.87
N LYS A 27 4.37 15.68 16.17
CA LYS A 27 3.24 15.62 17.12
C LYS A 27 1.94 15.34 16.34
N GLY A 28 1.18 14.31 16.73
CA GLY A 28 -0.12 13.99 16.14
C GLY A 28 -0.25 12.53 15.70
N GLY A 29 -1.14 12.24 14.74
CA GLY A 29 -1.24 10.91 14.10
C GLY A 29 -2.21 9.91 14.72
N THR A 30 -3.32 10.35 15.32
CA THR A 30 -4.37 9.43 15.77
C THR A 30 -4.91 8.64 14.59
N LEU A 31 -4.86 7.32 14.67
CA LEU A 31 -5.48 6.45 13.68
C LEU A 31 -6.99 6.39 13.96
N ALA A 32 -7.77 6.84 12.99
CA ALA A 32 -9.22 6.80 12.99
C ALA A 32 -9.71 6.48 11.58
N ALA A 33 -10.93 5.98 11.42
CA ALA A 33 -11.44 5.55 10.12
C ALA A 33 -11.48 6.68 9.07
N ASP A 34 -11.64 7.93 9.51
CA ASP A 34 -11.60 9.15 8.68
C ASP A 34 -10.18 9.68 8.41
N ALA A 35 -9.16 9.06 9.01
CA ALA A 35 -7.75 9.28 8.75
C ALA A 35 -7.14 8.22 7.82
N LEU A 36 -7.92 7.23 7.38
CA LEU A 36 -7.48 6.15 6.50
C LEU A 36 -7.67 6.44 5.00
N GLY A 37 -6.77 5.85 4.23
CA GLY A 37 -6.72 5.75 2.80
C GLY A 37 -6.82 7.09 2.11
N SER A 38 -7.50 7.07 0.97
CA SER A 38 -7.78 8.28 0.21
C SER A 38 -8.84 9.18 0.84
N SER A 39 -9.56 8.71 1.86
CA SER A 39 -10.65 9.49 2.47
C SER A 39 -10.18 10.41 3.59
N ARG A 40 -8.88 10.36 3.92
CA ARG A 40 -8.25 11.27 4.87
C ARG A 40 -8.51 12.73 4.57
N THR A 41 -8.87 13.47 5.62
CA THR A 41 -9.06 14.93 5.60
C THR A 41 -7.91 15.69 6.26
N ASN A 42 -7.11 15.01 7.09
CA ASN A 42 -5.96 15.57 7.78
C ASN A 42 -4.69 14.82 7.40
N VAL A 43 -3.60 15.54 7.12
CA VAL A 43 -2.30 14.95 6.75
C VAL A 43 -1.38 15.05 7.96
N THR A 44 -1.63 14.17 8.93
CA THR A 44 -0.77 14.04 10.11
C THR A 44 -0.21 12.64 10.15
N HIS A 45 0.98 12.53 10.72
CA HIS A 45 1.60 11.29 11.10
C HIS A 45 2.06 11.41 12.56
N GLY A 46 2.16 10.27 13.23
CA GLY A 46 2.75 10.23 14.56
C GLY A 46 4.28 10.30 14.49
N LYS A 47 4.90 10.12 15.64
CA LYS A 47 6.34 9.98 15.75
C LYS A 47 6.82 8.78 14.93
N ILE A 48 7.89 8.96 14.18
CA ILE A 48 8.49 7.90 13.36
C ILE A 48 9.82 7.51 13.98
N LEU A 49 10.03 6.20 14.13
CA LEU A 49 11.18 5.60 14.77
C LEU A 49 12.08 4.93 13.74
N ARG A 50 13.37 4.77 14.08
CA ARG A 50 14.34 4.05 13.25
C ARG A 50 15.18 3.10 14.10
N CYS A 51 15.27 1.85 13.66
CA CYS A 51 16.13 0.85 14.27
C CYS A 51 17.61 1.14 13.94
N GLN A 52 18.48 1.18 14.94
CA GLN A 52 19.93 1.34 14.73
C GLN A 52 20.59 0.10 14.16
N SER A 53 20.04 -1.09 14.42
CA SER A 53 20.65 -2.35 13.98
C SER A 53 20.41 -2.67 12.52
N CYS A 54 19.18 -2.46 12.02
CA CYS A 54 18.81 -2.79 10.63
C CYS A 54 18.32 -1.60 9.81
N ARG A 55 18.32 -0.38 10.38
CA ARG A 55 17.90 0.88 9.72
C ARG A 55 16.42 0.97 9.34
N PHE A 56 15.61 -0.06 9.60
CA PHE A 56 14.17 -0.05 9.35
C PHE A 56 13.46 1.08 10.08
N VAL A 57 12.58 1.76 9.36
CA VAL A 57 11.81 2.91 9.82
C VAL A 57 10.35 2.49 10.00
N PHE A 58 9.73 2.89 11.10
CA PHE A 58 8.37 2.46 11.44
C PHE A 58 7.67 3.47 12.36
N SER A 59 6.34 3.46 12.36
CA SER A 59 5.54 4.31 13.25
C SER A 59 5.68 3.87 14.70
N GLU A 60 5.79 4.85 15.62
CA GLU A 60 5.69 4.62 17.07
C GLU A 60 4.32 4.04 17.44
N PHE A 61 3.24 4.63 16.90
CA PHE A 61 1.90 4.10 17.09
C PHE A 61 1.72 2.85 16.23
N ARG A 62 1.44 1.72 16.88
CA ARG A 62 1.12 0.44 16.24
C ARG A 62 -0.12 -0.16 16.92
N PRO A 63 -1.30 -0.07 16.30
CA PRO A 63 -2.51 -0.68 16.84
C PRO A 63 -2.43 -2.21 16.79
N ALA A 64 -3.33 -2.88 17.51
CA ALA A 64 -3.54 -4.32 17.34
C ALA A 64 -4.17 -4.62 15.97
N ASP A 65 -3.95 -5.83 15.43
CA ASP A 65 -4.45 -6.25 14.12
C ASP A 65 -5.98 -6.12 14.03
N GLU A 66 -6.70 -6.55 15.06
CA GLU A 66 -8.16 -6.50 15.10
C GLU A 66 -8.69 -5.06 15.06
N GLU A 67 -8.00 -4.13 15.72
CA GLU A 67 -8.33 -2.71 15.72
C GLU A 67 -8.11 -2.13 14.31
N LEU A 68 -6.96 -2.40 13.70
CA LEU A 68 -6.63 -1.95 12.35
C LEU A 68 -7.62 -2.50 11.31
N HIS A 69 -7.95 -3.79 11.38
CA HIS A 69 -8.93 -4.42 10.49
C HIS A 69 -10.33 -3.82 10.65
N THR A 70 -10.73 -3.50 11.88
CA THR A 70 -12.00 -2.81 12.14
C THR A 70 -12.04 -1.44 11.48
N LEU A 71 -10.96 -0.67 11.57
CA LEU A 71 -10.88 0.65 10.93
C LEU A 71 -10.97 0.54 9.40
N TYR A 72 -10.29 -0.41 8.77
CA TYR A 72 -10.39 -0.64 7.32
C TYR A 72 -11.79 -1.06 6.87
N ARG A 73 -12.47 -1.91 7.65
CA ARG A 73 -13.86 -2.32 7.38
C ARG A 73 -14.82 -1.13 7.43
N GLN A 74 -14.53 -0.11 8.23
CA GLN A 74 -15.36 1.08 8.43
C GLN A 74 -14.97 2.28 7.55
N MET A 75 -13.89 2.18 6.77
CA MET A 75 -13.41 3.27 5.94
C MET A 75 -14.44 3.67 4.87
N ASP A 76 -14.68 4.98 4.70
CA ASP A 76 -15.49 5.51 3.60
C ASP A 76 -14.75 5.33 2.26
N PRO A 77 -15.28 4.59 1.28
CA PRO A 77 -14.61 4.40 -0.01
C PRO A 77 -14.88 5.53 -1.01
N THR A 78 -15.66 6.57 -0.68
CA THR A 78 -16.14 7.56 -1.66
C THR A 78 -15.00 8.27 -2.41
N VAL A 79 -13.98 8.76 -1.70
CA VAL A 79 -12.83 9.42 -2.33
C VAL A 79 -11.97 8.42 -3.09
N TYR A 80 -11.86 7.19 -2.57
CA TYR A 80 -11.17 6.11 -3.26
C TYR A 80 -11.80 5.90 -4.64
N GLU A 81 -13.11 5.78 -4.69
CA GLU A 81 -13.85 5.40 -5.89
C GLU A 81 -13.94 6.51 -6.93
N LYS A 82 -13.96 7.78 -6.51
CA LYS A 82 -13.87 8.92 -7.44
C LYS A 82 -12.58 8.89 -8.28
N GLU A 83 -11.51 8.35 -7.72
CA GLU A 83 -10.20 8.26 -8.38
C GLU A 83 -9.96 6.88 -9.05
N ALA A 84 -11.04 6.14 -9.37
CA ALA A 84 -10.95 4.93 -10.18
C ALA A 84 -10.24 5.12 -11.54
N PRO A 85 -10.40 6.25 -12.29
CA PRO A 85 -9.73 6.42 -13.58
C PRO A 85 -8.20 6.43 -13.50
N GLY A 86 -7.61 7.10 -12.50
CA GLY A 86 -6.15 7.08 -12.32
C GLY A 86 -5.66 5.71 -11.87
N ARG A 87 -6.40 5.04 -10.96
CA ARG A 87 -6.08 3.68 -10.52
C ARG A 87 -6.10 2.66 -11.64
N LEU A 88 -7.03 2.76 -12.59
CA LEU A 88 -7.05 1.89 -13.77
C LEU A 88 -5.76 2.04 -14.58
N LYS A 89 -5.31 3.28 -14.83
CA LYS A 89 -4.03 3.52 -15.53
C LYS A 89 -2.82 3.04 -14.74
N THR A 90 -2.86 3.13 -13.40
CA THR A 90 -1.81 2.57 -12.54
C THR A 90 -1.81 1.04 -12.62
N ALA A 91 -2.98 0.40 -12.56
CA ALA A 91 -3.16 -1.05 -12.70
C ALA A 91 -2.64 -1.58 -14.03
N GLU A 92 -2.93 -0.93 -15.15
CA GLU A 92 -2.37 -1.28 -16.47
C GLU A 92 -0.83 -1.24 -16.48
N ARG A 93 -0.23 -0.27 -15.79
CA ARG A 93 1.23 -0.18 -15.66
C ARG A 93 1.78 -1.29 -14.76
N HIS A 94 1.12 -1.58 -13.65
CA HIS A 94 1.50 -2.69 -12.78
C HIS A 94 1.47 -4.01 -13.54
N LEU A 95 0.42 -4.29 -14.32
CA LEU A 95 0.34 -5.52 -15.10
C LEU A 95 1.46 -5.60 -16.14
N LYS A 96 1.79 -4.50 -16.83
CA LYS A 96 2.94 -4.47 -17.75
C LYS A 96 4.26 -4.78 -17.05
N MET A 97 4.40 -4.45 -15.76
CA MET A 97 5.60 -4.76 -14.98
C MET A 97 5.62 -6.22 -14.53
N VAL A 98 4.50 -6.74 -14.05
CA VAL A 98 4.34 -8.18 -13.78
C VAL A 98 4.71 -9.00 -15.02
N GLY A 99 4.20 -8.59 -16.19
CA GLY A 99 4.46 -9.18 -17.51
C GLY A 99 5.93 -9.27 -17.93
N ARG A 100 6.85 -8.53 -17.30
CA ARG A 100 8.30 -8.63 -17.56
C ARG A 100 8.95 -9.84 -16.91
N HIS A 101 8.28 -10.42 -15.93
CA HIS A 101 8.78 -11.55 -15.14
C HIS A 101 7.92 -12.80 -15.37
N ILE A 102 6.60 -12.63 -15.52
CA ILE A 102 5.66 -13.72 -15.74
C ILE A 102 4.43 -13.20 -16.50
N SER A 103 3.95 -13.95 -17.50
CA SER A 103 2.92 -13.50 -18.45
C SER A 103 1.56 -14.18 -18.29
N GLY A 104 1.39 -15.09 -17.32
CA GLY A 104 0.10 -15.74 -17.06
C GLY A 104 0.18 -16.76 -15.92
N GLY A 105 -0.98 -17.33 -15.55
CA GLY A 105 -1.11 -18.30 -14.47
C GLY A 105 -2.17 -17.91 -13.46
N LYS A 106 -2.06 -18.45 -12.24
CA LYS A 106 -2.90 -18.08 -11.10
C LYS A 106 -2.28 -16.89 -10.38
N LEU A 107 -3.02 -15.79 -10.27
CA LEU A 107 -2.60 -14.58 -9.57
C LEU A 107 -3.51 -14.32 -8.38
N VAL A 108 -2.91 -14.01 -7.23
CA VAL A 108 -3.64 -13.46 -6.08
C VAL A 108 -3.21 -12.02 -5.80
N ASP A 109 -4.19 -11.14 -5.64
CA ASP A 109 -3.99 -9.75 -5.21
C ASP A 109 -4.51 -9.61 -3.78
N VAL A 110 -3.61 -9.41 -2.83
CA VAL A 110 -3.96 -9.25 -1.40
C VAL A 110 -4.07 -7.75 -1.13
N GLY A 111 -5.20 -7.30 -0.58
CA GLY A 111 -5.54 -5.87 -0.51
C GLY A 111 -6.07 -5.34 -1.84
N CYS A 112 -6.90 -6.13 -2.53
CA CYS A 112 -7.32 -5.83 -3.91
C CYS A 112 -8.28 -4.63 -4.06
N ALA A 113 -8.74 -4.06 -2.94
CA ALA A 113 -9.64 -2.92 -2.89
C ALA A 113 -10.84 -3.10 -3.83
N SER A 114 -11.14 -2.16 -4.73
CA SER A 114 -12.27 -2.29 -5.67
C SER A 114 -11.96 -3.07 -6.95
N GLY A 115 -10.82 -3.78 -7.00
CA GLY A 115 -10.52 -4.76 -8.03
C GLY A 115 -10.07 -4.19 -9.38
N SER A 116 -9.59 -2.94 -9.43
CA SER A 116 -9.07 -2.33 -10.67
C SER A 116 -7.93 -3.16 -11.28
N PHE A 117 -6.98 -3.61 -10.46
CA PHE A 117 -5.88 -4.46 -10.93
C PHE A 117 -6.37 -5.86 -11.33
N LEU A 118 -7.23 -6.47 -10.52
CA LEU A 118 -7.84 -7.76 -10.81
C LEU A 118 -8.59 -7.76 -12.15
N ALA A 119 -9.37 -6.72 -12.45
CA ALA A 119 -10.09 -6.59 -13.71
C ALA A 119 -9.14 -6.55 -14.92
N VAL A 120 -8.08 -5.74 -14.84
CA VAL A 120 -7.06 -5.62 -15.89
C VAL A 120 -6.29 -6.93 -16.07
N ALA A 121 -5.93 -7.61 -14.97
CA ALA A 121 -5.25 -8.90 -15.01
C ALA A 121 -6.15 -10.00 -15.61
N ALA A 122 -7.42 -10.07 -15.22
CA ALA A 122 -8.39 -11.01 -15.78
C ALA A 122 -8.61 -10.78 -17.28
N GLU A 123 -8.65 -9.51 -17.73
CA GLU A 123 -8.73 -9.14 -19.15
C GLU A 123 -7.52 -9.60 -19.95
N ALA A 124 -6.35 -9.63 -19.31
CA ALA A 124 -5.13 -10.17 -19.89
C ALA A 124 -5.01 -11.69 -19.79
N GLY A 125 -6.04 -12.39 -19.30
CA GLY A 125 -6.09 -13.86 -19.27
C GLY A 125 -5.53 -14.52 -18.00
N TRP A 126 -5.30 -13.76 -16.93
CA TRP A 126 -4.93 -14.34 -15.63
C TRP A 126 -6.12 -15.00 -14.94
N ALA A 127 -5.87 -16.11 -14.25
CA ALA A 127 -6.83 -16.68 -13.31
C ALA A 127 -6.67 -15.97 -11.96
N VAL A 128 -7.55 -15.01 -11.67
CA VAL A 128 -7.35 -14.06 -10.57
C VAL A 128 -8.14 -14.39 -9.31
N THR A 129 -7.54 -14.10 -8.17
CA THR A 129 -8.16 -14.14 -6.85
C THR A 129 -7.86 -12.85 -6.09
N GLY A 130 -8.87 -12.22 -5.52
CA GLY A 130 -8.73 -11.04 -4.65
C GLY A 130 -8.95 -11.37 -3.19
N VAL A 131 -8.23 -10.69 -2.29
CA VAL A 131 -8.54 -10.67 -0.85
C VAL A 131 -8.69 -9.21 -0.42
N GLU A 132 -9.81 -8.87 0.20
CA GLU A 132 -10.11 -7.50 0.65
C GLU A 132 -11.02 -7.53 1.90
N PRO A 133 -10.59 -6.99 3.05
CA PRO A 133 -11.40 -7.02 4.27
C PRO A 133 -12.62 -6.06 4.25
N SER A 134 -12.59 -4.99 3.46
CA SER A 134 -13.72 -4.05 3.36
C SER A 134 -14.86 -4.63 2.52
N GLU A 135 -16.02 -4.84 3.14
CA GLU A 135 -17.21 -5.39 2.45
C GLU A 135 -17.62 -4.58 1.23
N VAL A 136 -17.56 -3.25 1.33
CA VAL A 136 -17.96 -2.36 0.22
C VAL A 136 -16.98 -2.47 -0.94
N LEU A 137 -15.66 -2.48 -0.67
CA LEU A 137 -14.65 -2.61 -1.71
C LEU A 137 -14.64 -4.02 -2.31
N ALA A 138 -14.72 -5.06 -1.49
CA ALA A 138 -14.79 -6.45 -1.94
C ALA A 138 -16.01 -6.71 -2.85
N LYS A 139 -17.18 -6.12 -2.50
CA LYS A 139 -18.37 -6.19 -3.36
C LYS A 139 -18.11 -5.54 -4.73
N ARG A 140 -17.49 -4.35 -4.76
CA ARG A 140 -17.15 -3.66 -6.01
C ARG A 140 -16.11 -4.43 -6.83
N ALA A 141 -15.12 -5.05 -6.18
CA ALA A 141 -14.16 -5.92 -6.87
C ALA A 141 -14.83 -7.09 -7.57
N LYS A 142 -15.81 -7.74 -6.91
CA LYS A 142 -16.63 -8.81 -7.53
C LYS A 142 -17.38 -8.29 -8.77
N GLU A 143 -17.99 -7.11 -8.67
CA GLU A 143 -18.71 -6.47 -9.78
C GLU A 143 -17.77 -6.12 -10.94
N ALA A 144 -16.57 -5.58 -10.65
CA ALA A 144 -15.56 -5.25 -11.64
C ALA A 144 -15.05 -6.48 -12.41
N LEU A 145 -14.94 -7.62 -11.72
CA LEU A 145 -14.51 -8.88 -12.34
C LEU A 145 -15.53 -9.48 -13.30
N ARG A 146 -16.84 -9.20 -13.13
CA ARG A 146 -17.91 -9.75 -13.97
C ARG A 146 -17.84 -11.28 -14.11
N GLY A 147 -17.53 -11.97 -13.01
CA GLY A 147 -17.42 -13.43 -12.95
C GLY A 147 -16.12 -14.02 -13.52
N ARG A 148 -15.11 -13.20 -13.83
CA ARG A 148 -13.81 -13.65 -14.37
C ARG A 148 -12.77 -14.03 -13.29
N GLY A 149 -13.20 -14.19 -12.05
CA GLY A 149 -12.33 -14.53 -10.92
C GLY A 149 -13.09 -14.49 -9.58
N GLU A 150 -12.36 -14.76 -8.50
CA GLU A 150 -12.90 -14.87 -7.15
C GLU A 150 -12.43 -13.70 -6.27
N VAL A 151 -13.26 -13.28 -5.30
CA VAL A 151 -12.87 -12.29 -4.28
C VAL A 151 -13.35 -12.73 -2.90
N TYR A 152 -12.40 -12.82 -1.97
CA TYR A 152 -12.63 -13.11 -0.56
C TYR A 152 -12.79 -11.80 0.21
N CYS A 153 -13.96 -11.63 0.82
CA CYS A 153 -14.22 -10.50 1.70
C CYS A 153 -13.71 -10.83 3.11
N SER A 154 -12.41 -10.72 3.32
CA SER A 154 -11.74 -11.21 4.54
C SER A 154 -10.34 -10.64 4.67
N THR A 155 -9.69 -10.88 5.81
CA THR A 155 -8.22 -10.77 5.91
C THR A 155 -7.54 -11.90 5.13
N LEU A 156 -6.22 -11.81 4.94
CA LEU A 156 -5.42 -12.87 4.31
C LEU A 156 -5.51 -14.18 5.10
N GLN A 157 -5.44 -14.08 6.43
CA GLN A 157 -5.48 -15.23 7.34
C GLN A 157 -6.85 -15.91 7.32
N GLU A 158 -7.92 -15.11 7.31
CA GLU A 158 -9.30 -15.60 7.24
C GLU A 158 -9.63 -16.27 5.88
N ALA A 159 -9.02 -15.81 4.78
CA ALA A 159 -9.27 -16.35 3.44
C ALA A 159 -8.88 -17.84 3.30
N ASN A 160 -7.95 -18.32 4.15
CA ASN A 160 -7.47 -19.71 4.20
C ASN A 160 -7.16 -20.29 2.80
N LEU A 161 -6.46 -19.50 1.99
CA LEU A 161 -6.12 -19.88 0.62
C LEU A 161 -5.14 -21.06 0.60
N ALA A 162 -5.26 -21.90 -0.41
CA ALA A 162 -4.38 -23.06 -0.56
C ALA A 162 -2.91 -22.62 -0.71
N ARG A 163 -2.03 -23.22 0.10
CA ARG A 163 -0.58 -22.99 0.00
C ARG A 163 -0.05 -23.50 -1.34
N ALA A 164 1.05 -22.88 -1.81
CA ALA A 164 1.74 -23.24 -3.04
C ALA A 164 0.82 -23.39 -4.28
N SER A 165 -0.14 -22.48 -4.42
CA SER A 165 -1.17 -22.56 -5.46
C SER A 165 -1.10 -21.44 -6.50
N PHE A 166 -0.41 -20.34 -6.21
CA PHE A 166 -0.32 -19.17 -7.09
C PHE A 166 1.03 -19.05 -7.79
N ASP A 167 0.99 -18.63 -9.05
CA ASP A 167 2.18 -18.34 -9.87
C ASP A 167 2.68 -16.90 -9.63
N ALA A 168 1.75 -15.99 -9.29
CA ALA A 168 2.03 -14.61 -8.95
C ALA A 168 1.21 -14.15 -7.73
N LEU A 169 1.80 -13.30 -6.90
CA LEU A 169 1.14 -12.60 -5.80
C LEU A 169 1.47 -11.11 -5.89
N THR A 170 0.47 -10.26 -5.73
CA THR A 170 0.62 -8.80 -5.78
C THR A 170 0.20 -8.14 -4.47
N LEU A 171 0.96 -7.12 -4.07
CA LEU A 171 0.75 -6.27 -2.89
C LEU A 171 0.86 -4.80 -3.33
N TRP A 172 -0.27 -4.17 -3.67
CA TRP A 172 -0.30 -2.77 -4.09
C TRP A 172 -0.68 -1.88 -2.91
N ASP A 173 0.30 -1.20 -2.33
CA ASP A 173 0.12 -0.30 -1.20
C ASP A 173 -0.51 -1.03 0.01
N VAL A 174 0.14 -2.11 0.45
CA VAL A 174 -0.33 -3.01 1.53
C VAL A 174 0.73 -3.22 2.61
N LEU A 175 1.98 -3.50 2.20
CA LEU A 175 3.03 -3.91 3.13
C LEU A 175 3.43 -2.80 4.12
N GLU A 176 3.22 -1.54 3.76
CA GLU A 176 3.38 -0.38 4.62
C GLU A 176 2.34 -0.31 5.74
N HIS A 177 1.18 -0.96 5.58
CA HIS A 177 0.06 -0.87 6.50
C HIS A 177 -0.01 -2.00 7.53
N VAL A 178 0.70 -3.11 7.31
CA VAL A 178 0.59 -4.29 8.19
C VAL A 178 1.36 -4.11 9.50
N THR A 179 0.87 -4.74 10.56
CA THR A 179 1.45 -4.66 11.92
C THR A 179 2.72 -5.50 12.07
N ASP A 180 2.79 -6.68 11.45
CA ASP A 180 3.98 -7.52 11.35
C ASP A 180 4.30 -7.82 9.88
N PRO A 181 5.19 -7.02 9.25
CA PRO A 181 5.52 -7.22 7.84
C PRO A 181 6.30 -8.50 7.58
N VAL A 182 7.03 -9.04 8.57
CA VAL A 182 7.80 -10.28 8.38
C VAL A 182 6.84 -11.46 8.33
N SER A 183 5.96 -11.59 9.32
CA SER A 183 4.96 -12.65 9.37
C SER A 183 4.02 -12.59 8.15
N PHE A 184 3.51 -11.40 7.84
CA PHE A 184 2.60 -11.20 6.70
C PHE A 184 3.24 -11.60 5.36
N LEU A 185 4.50 -11.24 5.13
CA LEU A 185 5.20 -11.62 3.91
C LEU A 185 5.52 -13.12 3.87
N GLY A 186 5.68 -13.77 5.03
CA GLY A 186 5.78 -15.22 5.18
C GLY A 186 4.50 -15.96 4.77
N ASP A 187 3.34 -15.45 5.18
CA ASP A 187 2.04 -15.95 4.73
C ASP A 187 1.90 -15.83 3.20
N CYS A 188 2.22 -14.66 2.65
CA CYS A 188 2.21 -14.41 1.21
C CYS A 188 3.16 -15.37 0.46
N ALA A 189 4.39 -15.54 0.94
CA ALA A 189 5.35 -16.48 0.37
C ALA A 189 4.80 -17.91 0.40
N GLY A 190 4.09 -18.29 1.47
CA GLY A 190 3.44 -19.61 1.61
C GLY A 190 2.39 -19.93 0.53
N LEU A 191 1.76 -18.91 -0.05
CA LEU A 191 0.76 -19.06 -1.11
C LEU A 191 1.38 -19.31 -2.50
N LEU A 192 2.62 -18.84 -2.72
CA LEU A 192 3.31 -18.98 -4.00
C LEU A 192 3.80 -20.41 -4.25
N LYS A 193 3.72 -20.88 -5.49
CA LYS A 193 4.44 -22.09 -5.93
C LYS A 193 5.96 -21.88 -5.81
N PRO A 194 6.77 -22.94 -5.73
CA PRO A 194 8.21 -22.83 -5.99
C PRO A 194 8.44 -22.18 -7.37
N GLY A 195 9.28 -21.16 -7.44
CA GLY A 195 9.49 -20.35 -8.64
C GLY A 195 8.40 -19.31 -8.95
N GLY A 196 7.37 -19.18 -8.08
CA GLY A 196 6.35 -18.14 -8.19
C GLY A 196 6.88 -16.76 -7.77
N TYR A 197 6.25 -15.70 -8.26
CA TYR A 197 6.70 -14.33 -8.06
C TYR A 197 5.83 -13.54 -7.08
N LEU A 198 6.48 -12.73 -6.24
CA LEU A 198 5.83 -11.72 -5.42
C LEU A 198 6.18 -10.34 -5.96
N PHE A 199 5.16 -9.50 -6.16
CA PHE A 199 5.30 -8.11 -6.57
C PHE A 199 4.73 -7.21 -5.49
N ALA A 200 5.44 -6.13 -5.16
CA ALA A 200 4.92 -5.10 -4.27
C ALA A 200 5.17 -3.70 -4.83
N ASN A 201 4.23 -2.79 -4.61
CA ASN A 201 4.44 -1.35 -4.74
C ASN A 201 4.18 -0.73 -3.37
N LEU A 202 5.09 0.13 -2.93
CA LEU A 202 5.00 0.82 -1.65
C LEU A 202 5.90 2.06 -1.60
N PRO A 203 5.65 3.01 -0.68
CA PRO A 203 6.51 4.15 -0.44
C PRO A 203 7.96 3.74 -0.08
N ASP A 204 8.95 4.41 -0.69
CA ASP A 204 10.38 4.26 -0.37
C ASP A 204 10.85 5.47 0.45
N ILE A 205 11.12 5.26 1.74
CA ILE A 205 11.58 6.31 2.67
C ILE A 205 12.95 6.88 2.29
N SER A 206 13.72 6.17 1.47
CA SER A 206 15.01 6.62 0.93
C SER A 206 14.88 7.36 -0.41
N SER A 207 13.66 7.46 -0.96
CA SER A 207 13.40 8.14 -2.24
C SER A 207 13.82 9.60 -2.23
N ILE A 208 14.08 10.15 -3.42
CA ILE A 208 14.45 11.57 -3.56
C ILE A 208 13.33 12.46 -3.00
N GLN A 209 12.07 12.11 -3.29
CA GLN A 209 10.88 12.80 -2.81
C GLN A 209 10.82 12.80 -1.28
N ALA A 210 10.98 11.65 -0.64
CA ALA A 210 10.99 11.53 0.82
C ALA A 210 12.10 12.37 1.44
N ARG A 211 13.33 12.30 0.90
CA ARG A 211 14.48 13.05 1.44
C ARG A 211 14.36 14.56 1.26
N VAL A 212 13.80 15.02 0.14
CA VAL A 212 13.66 16.46 -0.14
C VAL A 212 12.49 17.05 0.64
N LEU A 213 11.37 16.33 0.75
CA LEU A 213 10.17 16.83 1.43
C LEU A 213 10.22 16.61 2.94
N GLY A 214 11.01 15.66 3.44
CA GLY A 214 11.12 15.34 4.86
C GLY A 214 9.75 15.04 5.47
N GLU A 215 9.43 15.70 6.58
CA GLU A 215 8.13 15.61 7.27
C GLU A 215 6.93 16.02 6.41
N ARG A 216 7.16 16.73 5.29
CA ARG A 216 6.11 17.14 4.35
C ARG A 216 5.88 16.13 3.24
N TRP A 217 6.57 14.99 3.25
CA TRP A 217 6.37 13.95 2.25
C TRP A 217 4.94 13.40 2.34
N PRO A 218 4.12 13.46 1.26
CA PRO A 218 2.69 13.15 1.32
C PRO A 218 2.36 11.66 1.59
N LEU A 219 3.38 10.81 1.65
CA LEU A 219 3.27 9.39 1.99
C LEU A 219 3.71 9.10 3.44
N LEU A 220 3.98 10.12 4.27
CA LEU A 220 4.01 9.99 5.73
C LEU A 220 2.57 10.09 6.24
N LEU A 221 1.97 8.94 6.58
CA LEU A 221 0.56 8.82 6.94
C LEU A 221 0.41 8.06 8.24
N ALA A 222 -0.65 8.36 8.99
CA ALA A 222 -0.97 7.66 10.24
C ALA A 222 -1.13 6.15 10.05
N GLU A 223 -1.65 5.73 8.91
CA GLU A 223 -1.87 4.33 8.54
C GLU A 223 -0.64 3.59 8.00
N HIS A 224 0.42 4.32 7.66
CA HIS A 224 1.69 3.72 7.24
C HIS A 224 2.48 3.36 8.50
N LEU A 225 2.37 2.10 8.91
CA LEU A 225 3.06 1.55 10.06
C LEU A 225 4.52 1.23 9.74
N ASN A 226 4.84 0.92 8.49
CA ASN A 226 6.15 0.49 8.02
C ASN A 226 6.67 1.40 6.90
N TYR A 227 7.90 1.88 7.05
CA TYR A 227 8.56 2.74 6.08
C TYR A 227 9.82 2.06 5.57
N PHE A 228 9.68 1.44 4.41
CA PHE A 228 10.73 0.64 3.82
C PHE A 228 11.69 1.48 2.96
N ASP A 229 12.93 1.04 2.92
CA ASP A 229 13.85 1.28 1.81
C ASP A 229 14.13 -0.05 1.08
N ARG A 230 14.98 -0.01 0.06
CA ARG A 230 15.32 -1.20 -0.74
C ARG A 230 16.02 -2.29 0.06
N ASP A 231 16.85 -1.95 1.03
CA ASP A 231 17.66 -2.91 1.77
C ASP A 231 16.81 -3.60 2.85
N THR A 232 15.96 -2.85 3.52
CA THR A 232 14.99 -3.37 4.48
C THR A 232 13.89 -4.20 3.81
N LEU A 233 13.49 -3.87 2.57
CA LEU A 233 12.60 -4.72 1.76
C LEU A 233 13.24 -6.05 1.40
N LYS A 234 14.50 -6.02 0.94
CA LYS A 234 15.26 -7.25 0.67
C LYS A 234 15.33 -8.12 1.92
N LEU A 235 15.74 -7.54 3.05
CA LEU A 235 15.85 -8.24 4.32
C LEU A 235 14.52 -8.87 4.76
N CYS A 236 13.40 -8.15 4.59
CA CYS A 236 12.07 -8.66 4.91
C CYS A 236 11.69 -9.87 4.06
N GLY A 237 11.96 -9.82 2.75
CA GLY A 237 11.75 -10.94 1.84
C GLY A 237 12.66 -12.14 2.17
N GLU A 238 13.94 -11.91 2.40
CA GLU A 238 14.93 -12.96 2.66
C GLU A 238 14.61 -13.77 3.92
N LYS A 239 14.09 -13.10 4.98
CA LYS A 239 13.58 -13.76 6.19
C LYS A 239 12.46 -14.77 5.93
N ASN A 240 11.80 -14.68 4.77
CA ASN A 240 10.66 -15.49 4.36
C ASN A 240 10.97 -16.41 3.17
N GLY A 241 12.25 -16.66 2.86
CA GLY A 241 12.65 -17.53 1.75
C GLY A 241 12.35 -16.95 0.37
N LEU A 242 12.09 -15.63 0.29
CA LEU A 242 11.94 -14.91 -0.96
C LEU A 242 13.30 -14.38 -1.42
N LYS A 243 13.69 -14.73 -2.64
CA LYS A 243 14.90 -14.21 -3.27
C LYS A 243 14.56 -12.94 -4.04
N TRP A 244 15.26 -11.86 -3.73
CA TRP A 244 15.13 -10.60 -4.47
C TRP A 244 15.50 -10.79 -5.95
N VAL A 245 14.72 -10.16 -6.84
CA VAL A 245 14.90 -10.20 -8.30
C VAL A 245 15.19 -8.81 -8.85
N ALA A 246 14.35 -7.83 -8.54
CA ALA A 246 14.46 -6.49 -9.11
C ALA A 246 13.82 -5.41 -8.23
N PHE A 247 14.28 -4.17 -8.43
CA PHE A 247 13.57 -2.98 -8.01
C PHE A 247 13.37 -2.07 -9.21
N ASP A 248 12.24 -1.37 -9.23
CA ASP A 248 11.95 -0.37 -10.25
C ASP A 248 11.24 0.84 -9.62
N ARG A 249 11.14 1.93 -10.37
CA ARG A 249 10.43 3.14 -9.96
C ARG A 249 9.41 3.50 -11.01
N ARG A 250 8.24 3.95 -10.56
CA ARG A 250 7.15 4.38 -11.43
C ARG A 250 6.39 5.54 -10.84
N PRO A 251 5.73 6.33 -11.70
CA PRO A 251 4.75 7.27 -11.24
C PRO A 251 3.41 6.55 -11.00
N ALA A 252 2.73 6.90 -9.91
CA ALA A 252 1.30 6.66 -9.78
C ALA A 252 0.55 7.68 -10.65
N SER A 253 -0.59 7.26 -11.22
CA SER A 253 -1.44 8.15 -12.02
C SER A 253 -2.65 8.61 -11.23
N PHE A 254 -2.87 9.91 -11.25
CA PHE A 254 -4.00 10.56 -10.57
C PHE A 254 -4.72 11.51 -11.53
N THR A 255 -6.02 11.71 -11.36
CA THR A 255 -6.73 12.78 -12.05
C THR A 255 -6.27 14.16 -11.58
N LEU A 256 -6.31 15.16 -12.47
CA LEU A 256 -5.97 16.55 -12.11
C LEU A 256 -6.87 17.07 -10.98
N GLU A 257 -8.17 16.69 -11.01
CA GLU A 257 -9.10 16.99 -9.92
C GLU A 257 -8.61 16.46 -8.57
N TYR A 258 -8.19 15.19 -8.51
CA TYR A 258 -7.67 14.58 -7.29
C TYR A 258 -6.36 15.21 -6.82
N ILE A 259 -5.46 15.54 -7.75
CA ILE A 259 -4.21 16.22 -7.42
C ILE A 259 -4.50 17.57 -6.76
N LEU A 260 -5.38 18.38 -7.36
CA LEU A 260 -5.72 19.71 -6.83
C LEU A 260 -6.48 19.62 -5.50
N TYR A 261 -7.37 18.62 -5.37
CA TYR A 261 -8.01 18.30 -4.09
C TYR A 261 -6.98 17.99 -3.00
N ARG A 262 -5.99 17.13 -3.28
CA ARG A 262 -4.92 16.83 -2.32
C ARG A 262 -4.07 18.05 -1.98
N LEU A 263 -3.68 18.84 -2.97
CA LEU A 263 -2.88 20.04 -2.75
C LEU A 263 -3.62 21.07 -1.89
N SER A 264 -4.96 21.13 -1.97
CA SER A 264 -5.75 22.03 -1.13
C SER A 264 -5.79 21.60 0.34
N GLN A 265 -5.76 20.29 0.61
CA GLN A 265 -5.57 19.76 1.97
C GLN A 265 -4.20 20.14 2.56
N HIS A 266 -3.16 20.24 1.71
CA HIS A 266 -1.82 20.71 2.11
C HIS A 266 -1.68 22.26 2.16
N ARG A 267 -2.78 23.00 2.00
CA ARG A 267 -2.82 24.48 2.02
C ARG A 267 -1.84 25.13 1.04
N ILE A 268 -1.60 24.48 -0.11
CA ILE A 268 -0.75 25.05 -1.17
C ILE A 268 -1.49 26.23 -1.82
N PRO A 269 -0.84 27.40 -2.02
CA PRO A 269 -1.51 28.56 -2.63
C PRO A 269 -2.18 28.24 -3.97
N ALA A 270 -3.36 28.83 -4.20
CA ALA A 270 -4.20 28.68 -5.40
C ALA A 270 -4.75 27.27 -5.72
N SER A 271 -4.37 26.23 -4.96
CA SER A 271 -4.86 24.85 -5.17
C SER A 271 -6.37 24.71 -5.00
N GLU A 272 -6.96 25.38 -4.00
CA GLU A 272 -8.42 25.37 -3.76
C GLU A 272 -9.21 26.00 -4.91
N PHE A 273 -8.71 27.12 -5.45
CA PHE A 273 -9.30 27.75 -6.64
C PHE A 273 -9.16 26.81 -7.85
N GLY A 274 -7.97 26.24 -8.06
CA GLY A 274 -7.73 25.26 -9.11
C GLY A 274 -8.69 24.07 -9.03
N TYR A 275 -8.84 23.49 -7.84
CA TYR A 275 -9.76 22.36 -7.59
C TYR A 275 -11.19 22.72 -7.99
N ARG A 276 -11.71 23.87 -7.54
CA ARG A 276 -13.05 24.36 -7.92
C ARG A 276 -13.20 24.59 -9.42
N MET A 277 -12.14 25.01 -10.11
CA MET A 277 -12.15 25.26 -11.55
C MET A 277 -12.14 24.00 -12.41
N VAL A 278 -11.60 22.89 -11.90
CA VAL A 278 -11.52 21.62 -12.66
C VAL A 278 -12.63 20.64 -12.31
N GLN A 279 -13.38 20.89 -11.24
CA GLN A 279 -14.52 20.06 -10.85
C GLN A 279 -15.52 19.92 -12.01
N LYS A 280 -15.86 18.67 -12.33
CA LYS A 280 -16.90 18.32 -13.32
C LYS A 280 -16.61 18.78 -14.74
N ASN A 281 -15.35 18.98 -15.13
CA ASN A 281 -14.97 19.25 -16.51
C ASN A 281 -13.90 18.29 -17.05
N ALA A 282 -13.68 18.35 -18.36
CA ALA A 282 -12.75 17.46 -19.06
C ALA A 282 -11.28 17.64 -18.64
N LEU A 283 -10.90 18.82 -18.11
CA LEU A 283 -9.56 19.04 -17.58
C LEU A 283 -9.37 18.28 -16.26
N GLY A 284 -10.39 18.24 -15.40
CA GLY A 284 -10.37 17.50 -14.14
C GLY A 284 -10.12 16.01 -14.32
N SER A 285 -10.68 15.39 -15.35
CA SER A 285 -10.50 13.96 -15.65
C SER A 285 -9.18 13.61 -16.33
N MET A 286 -8.35 14.60 -16.68
CA MET A 286 -7.02 14.36 -17.23
C MET A 286 -6.16 13.65 -16.19
N SER A 287 -5.64 12.47 -16.55
CA SER A 287 -4.78 11.70 -15.66
C SER A 287 -3.31 12.04 -15.87
N ILE A 288 -2.64 12.40 -14.79
CA ILE A 288 -1.26 12.88 -14.75
C ILE A 288 -0.42 11.86 -13.95
N PRO A 289 0.69 11.36 -14.53
CA PRO A 289 1.65 10.54 -13.79
C PRO A 289 2.50 11.40 -12.86
N ILE A 290 2.56 11.07 -11.57
CA ILE A 290 3.38 11.75 -10.56
C ILE A 290 4.26 10.74 -9.84
N TYR A 291 5.54 11.06 -9.69
CA TYR A 291 6.44 10.29 -8.83
C TYR A 291 6.32 10.79 -7.39
N LEU A 292 5.68 9.99 -6.53
CA LEU A 292 5.58 10.26 -5.11
C LEU A 292 6.73 9.65 -4.29
N GLY A 293 7.61 8.88 -4.92
CA GLY A 293 8.72 8.22 -4.23
C GLY A 293 8.43 6.77 -3.85
N GLU A 294 7.55 6.11 -4.59
CA GLU A 294 7.28 4.67 -4.44
C GLU A 294 8.37 3.82 -5.11
N THR A 295 8.51 2.59 -4.65
CA THR A 295 9.35 1.57 -5.27
C THR A 295 8.50 0.35 -5.61
N PHE A 296 8.73 -0.20 -6.80
CA PHE A 296 8.21 -1.49 -7.20
C PHE A 296 9.26 -2.55 -6.90
N ALA A 297 8.89 -3.60 -6.18
CA ALA A 297 9.78 -4.66 -5.72
C ALA A 297 9.33 -6.01 -6.28
N VAL A 298 10.31 -6.83 -6.67
CA VAL A 298 10.07 -8.18 -7.20
C VAL A 298 10.91 -9.18 -6.44
N TRP A 299 10.25 -10.24 -5.99
CA TRP A 299 10.91 -11.43 -5.47
C TRP A 299 10.40 -12.67 -6.20
N THR A 300 11.20 -13.74 -6.12
CA THR A 300 10.78 -15.10 -6.46
C THR A 300 10.84 -15.96 -5.22
N ARG A 301 9.88 -16.85 -5.05
CA ARG A 301 9.97 -17.92 -4.05
C ARG A 301 10.96 -18.96 -4.56
N SER A 302 11.95 -19.28 -3.71
CA SER A 302 12.92 -20.35 -3.99
C SER A 302 12.29 -21.73 -3.84
#